data_AF-A0A973J771-F1
#
_entry.id   AF-A0A973J771-F1
#
_cell.length_a   1.000
_cell.length_b   1.000
_cell.length_c   1.000
_cell.angle_alpha   90.00
_cell.angle_beta   90.00
_cell.angle_gamma   90.00
#
_symmetry.space_group_name_H-M   'P 1'
#
loop_
_entity.id
_entity.type
_entity.pdbx_description
1 polymer ?
#
loop_
_entity_poly.entity_id
_entity_poly.type
_entity_poly.pdbx_seq_one_letter_code
_entity_poly.pdbx_strand_id
1 'polypeptide(L)'
;MASLYPLQSILLGLMGWAAMGLVIMNASRLTDNDRRAMIVCSWMLWMIPAFGVLVYRGLMTTDSAAIYCGVTTMGLAAVVIATSVRTRTRP
;
A
#
# COMPACT_ATOMS: atom_id res chain seq x y z
N MET A 1 -26.39 6.40 -8.16
CA MET A 1 -25.76 5.21 -7.54
C MET A 1 -24.44 4.78 -8.18
N ALA A 2 -23.91 5.49 -9.19
CA ALA A 2 -22.68 5.09 -9.90
C ALA A 2 -21.35 5.45 -9.19
N SER A 3 -21.35 6.36 -8.21
CA SER A 3 -20.12 6.85 -7.55
C SER A 3 -19.70 6.09 -6.29
N LEU A 4 -20.55 5.24 -5.73
CA LEU A 4 -20.29 4.54 -4.46
C LEU A 4 -19.31 3.38 -4.62
N TYR A 5 -19.40 2.63 -5.71
CA TYR A 5 -18.58 1.45 -5.97
C TYR A 5 -17.08 1.73 -6.05
N PRO A 6 -16.60 2.71 -6.84
CA PRO A 6 -15.17 3.01 -6.90
C PRO A 6 -14.62 3.49 -5.55
N LEU A 7 -15.43 4.22 -4.78
CA LEU A 7 -15.06 4.62 -3.43
C LEU A 7 -14.95 3.40 -2.50
N GLN A 8 -15.91 2.49 -2.56
CA GLN A 8 -15.94 1.27 -1.74
C GLN A 8 -14.75 0.35 -2.01
N SER A 9 -14.38 0.13 -3.28
CA SER A 9 -13.25 -0.75 -3.60
C SER A 9 -11.93 -0.19 -3.10
N ILE A 10 -11.72 1.13 -3.20
CA ILE A 10 -10.54 1.82 -2.67
C ILE A 10 -10.54 1.75 -1.14
N LEU A 11 -11.67 2.02 -0.49
CA LEU A 11 -11.80 1.94 0.97
C LEU A 11 -11.52 0.53 1.50
N LEU A 12 -11.99 -0.52 0.79
CA LEU A 12 -11.70 -1.90 1.15
C LEU A 12 -10.20 -2.21 1.03
N GLY A 13 -9.54 -1.75 -0.03
CA GLY A 13 -8.08 -1.86 -0.18
C GLY A 13 -7.32 -1.15 0.94
N LEU A 14 -7.72 0.08 1.27
CA LEU A 14 -7.11 0.87 2.35
C LEU A 14 -7.33 0.24 3.72
N MET A 15 -8.55 -0.24 4.01
CA MET A 15 -8.85 -0.94 5.26
C MET A 15 -8.04 -2.22 5.41
N GLY A 16 -7.93 -3.02 4.35
CA GLY A 16 -7.13 -4.25 4.35
C GLY A 16 -5.65 -3.96 4.58
N TRP A 17 -5.10 -2.93 3.93
CA TRP A 17 -3.74 -2.49 4.14
C TRP A 17 -3.50 -1.97 5.56
N ALA A 18 -4.40 -1.15 6.10
CA ALA A 18 -4.29 -0.64 7.47
C ALA A 18 -4.34 -1.76 8.52
N ALA A 19 -5.26 -2.73 8.34
CA ALA A 19 -5.36 -3.90 9.21
C ALA A 19 -4.08 -4.74 9.17
N MET A 20 -3.54 -5.00 7.97
CA MET A 20 -2.27 -5.71 7.80
C MET A 20 -1.10 -4.92 8.43
N GLY A 21 -1.11 -3.60 8.31
CA GLY A 21 -0.14 -2.72 8.94
C GLY A 21 -0.12 -2.87 10.47
N LEU A 22 -1.29 -2.91 11.11
CA LEU A 22 -1.41 -3.17 12.55
C LEU A 22 -0.88 -4.55 12.94
N VAL A 23 -1.13 -5.58 12.13
CA VAL A 23 -0.60 -6.94 12.37
C VAL A 23 0.93 -6.94 12.27
N ILE A 24 1.50 -6.33 11.23
CA ILE A 24 2.95 -6.22 11.04
C ILE A 24 3.59 -5.43 12.18
N MET A 25 2.96 -4.34 12.62
CA MET A 25 3.45 -3.55 13.75
C MET A 25 3.46 -4.33 15.07
N ASN A 26 2.58 -5.31 15.26
CA ASN A 26 2.56 -6.17 16.44
C ASN A 26 3.52 -7.37 16.34
N ALA A 27 4.17 -7.60 15.21
CA ALA A 27 5.04 -8.74 15.01
C ALA A 27 6.38 -8.57 15.75
N SER A 28 6.49 -9.14 16.95
CA SER A 28 7.64 -9.03 17.85
C SER A 28 8.98 -9.53 17.27
N ARG A 29 8.93 -10.36 16.22
CA ARG A 29 10.11 -10.98 15.60
C ARG A 29 10.78 -10.16 14.51
N LEU A 30 10.19 -9.04 14.07
CA LEU A 30 10.74 -8.21 13.00
C LEU A 30 11.41 -6.95 13.52
N THR A 31 12.54 -6.59 12.91
CA THR A 31 13.19 -5.30 13.12
C THR A 31 12.29 -4.16 12.62
N ASP A 32 12.48 -2.94 13.13
CA ASP A 32 11.68 -1.79 12.69
C ASP A 32 11.77 -1.53 11.18
N ASN A 33 12.94 -1.81 10.59
CA ASN A 33 13.15 -1.64 9.16
C ASN A 33 12.40 -2.72 8.36
N ASP A 34 12.40 -3.97 8.83
CA ASP A 34 11.67 -5.06 8.17
C ASP A 34 10.15 -4.86 8.28
N ARG A 35 9.66 -4.36 9.43
CA ARG A 35 8.24 -3.98 9.60
C ARG A 35 7.84 -2.91 8.60
N ARG A 36 8.63 -1.85 8.47
CA ARG A 36 8.38 -0.76 7.51
C ARG A 36 8.39 -1.27 6.06
N ALA A 37 9.37 -2.10 5.70
CA ALA A 37 9.44 -2.70 4.38
C ALA A 37 8.22 -3.60 4.08
N MET A 38 7.81 -4.43 5.04
CA MET A 38 6.62 -5.28 4.90
C MET A 38 5.33 -4.48 4.75
N ILE A 39 5.17 -3.36 5.47
CA ILE A 39 4.01 -2.48 5.32
C ILE A 39 3.92 -1.95 3.88
N VAL A 40 5.05 -1.53 3.29
CA VAL A 40 5.10 -1.09 1.89
C VAL A 40 4.84 -2.25 0.92
N CYS A 41 5.40 -3.43 1.13
CA CYS A 41 5.11 -4.59 0.27
C CYS A 41 3.64 -5.00 0.34
N SER A 42 3.02 -4.93 1.51
CA SER A 42 1.61 -5.26 1.69
C SER A 42 0.66 -4.27 1.00
N TRP A 43 1.10 -3.03 0.74
CA TRP A 43 0.33 -2.05 -0.04
C TRP A 43 -0.07 -2.61 -1.39
N MET A 44 0.90 -3.19 -2.11
CA MET A 44 0.67 -3.70 -3.46
C MET A 44 -0.32 -4.86 -3.45
N LEU A 45 -0.23 -5.75 -2.46
CA LEU A 45 -1.15 -6.88 -2.30
C LEU A 45 -2.61 -6.44 -2.14
N TRP A 46 -2.85 -5.34 -1.42
CA TRP A 46 -4.21 -4.82 -1.18
C TRP A 46 -4.71 -3.88 -2.28
N MET A 47 -3.81 -3.22 -3.01
CA MET A 47 -4.18 -2.37 -4.14
C MET A 47 -4.58 -3.19 -5.39
N ILE A 48 -4.00 -4.38 -5.59
CA ILE A 48 -4.38 -5.28 -6.70
C ILE A 48 -5.89 -5.55 -6.75
N PRO A 49 -6.57 -6.03 -5.68
CA PRO A 49 -8.01 -6.24 -5.72
C PRO A 49 -8.80 -4.93 -5.77
N ALA A 50 -8.34 -3.86 -5.11
CA ALA A 50 -9.02 -2.56 -5.11
C ALA A 50 -9.12 -1.94 -6.52
N PHE A 51 -8.00 -1.97 -7.26
CA PHE A 51 -7.97 -1.52 -8.65
C PHE A 51 -8.47 -2.57 -9.63
N GLY A 52 -8.32 -3.87 -9.34
CA GLY A 52 -8.84 -4.96 -10.16
C GLY A 52 -10.35 -4.87 -10.34
N VAL A 53 -11.10 -4.49 -9.30
CA VAL A 53 -12.54 -4.21 -9.39
C VAL A 53 -12.84 -3.02 -10.30
N LEU A 54 -12.03 -1.95 -10.24
CA LEU A 54 -12.18 -0.77 -11.09
C LEU A 54 -11.92 -1.08 -12.56
N VAL A 55 -10.88 -1.88 -12.85
CA VAL A 55 -10.52 -2.33 -14.19
C VAL A 55 -11.59 -3.27 -14.76
N TYR A 56 -12.06 -4.23 -13.97
CA TYR A 56 -13.12 -5.15 -14.37
C TYR A 56 -14.43 -4.43 -14.73
N ARG A 57 -14.71 -3.30 -14.06
CA ARG A 57 -15.90 -2.47 -14.30
C ARG A 57 -15.74 -1.48 -15.46
N GLY A 58 -14.57 -1.42 -16.10
CA GLY A 58 -14.27 -0.46 -17.17
C GLY A 58 -14.12 0.98 -16.69
N LEU A 59 -13.96 1.22 -15.39
CA LEU A 59 -13.78 2.56 -14.81
C LEU A 59 -12.33 3.03 -14.86
N MET A 60 -11.38 2.11 -15.06
CA MET A 60 -9.95 2.38 -15.11
C MET A 60 -9.28 1.40 -16.07
N THR A 61 -8.24 1.83 -16.80
CA THR A 61 -7.43 0.92 -17.63
C THR A 61 -6.37 0.22 -16.79
N THR A 62 -5.96 -0.97 -17.21
CA THR A 62 -4.88 -1.73 -16.56
C THR A 62 -3.58 -0.91 -16.47
N ASP A 63 -3.25 -0.18 -17.53
CA ASP A 63 -2.06 0.69 -17.56
C ASP A 63 -2.14 1.79 -16.51
N SER A 64 -3.32 2.43 -16.37
CA SER A 64 -3.54 3.49 -15.39
C SER A 64 -3.42 2.94 -13.96
N ALA A 65 -3.99 1.76 -13.70
CA ALA A 65 -3.91 1.10 -12.39
C ALA A 65 -2.46 0.73 -12.05
N ALA A 66 -1.70 0.22 -13.02
CA ALA A 66 -0.29 -0.12 -12.87
C ALA A 66 0.56 1.12 -12.55
N ILE A 67 0.33 2.24 -13.26
CA ILE A 67 1.02 3.51 -13.00
C ILE A 67 0.71 4.01 -11.58
N TYR A 68 -0.56 4.03 -11.18
CA TYR A 68 -0.96 4.46 -9.83
C TYR A 68 -0.32 3.60 -8.75
N CYS A 69 -0.36 2.27 -8.90
CA CYS A 69 0.29 1.35 -7.97
C CYS A 69 1.81 1.56 -7.93
N GLY A 70 2.45 1.70 -9.08
CA GLY A 70 3.89 1.91 -9.18
C GLY A 70 4.35 3.21 -8.51
N VAL A 71 3.70 4.33 -8.83
CA VAL A 71 4.05 5.65 -8.27
C VAL A 71 3.82 5.69 -6.76
N THR A 72 2.69 5.17 -6.28
CA THR A 72 2.41 5.13 -4.82
C THR A 72 3.37 4.22 -4.07
N THR A 73 3.75 3.07 -4.66
CA THR A 73 4.74 2.16 -4.08
C THR A 73 6.13 2.79 -4.04
N MET A 74 6.56 3.46 -5.11
CA MET A 74 7.83 4.21 -5.12
C MET A 74 7.84 5.32 -4.08
N GLY A 75 6.73 6.05 -3.92
CA GLY A 75 6.58 7.08 -2.89
C GLY A 75 6.70 6.52 -1.47
N LEU A 76 6.00 5.42 -1.19
CA LEU A 76 6.09 4.73 0.10
C LEU A 76 7.50 4.17 0.36
N ALA A 77 8.13 3.57 -0.65
CA ALA A 77 9.51 3.08 -0.56
C ALA A 77 10.49 4.21 -0.26
N ALA A 78 10.36 5.36 -0.94
CA ALA A 78 11.18 6.53 -0.68
C ALA A 78 11.04 7.04 0.76
N VAL A 79 9.81 7.05 1.31
CA VAL A 79 9.56 7.40 2.72
C VAL A 79 10.26 6.42 3.66
N VAL A 80 10.16 5.11 3.40
CA VAL A 80 10.85 4.11 4.22
C VAL A 80 12.37 4.30 4.18
N ILE A 81 12.95 4.49 2.99
CA ILE A 81 14.38 4.76 2.81
C ILE A 81 14.81 6.03 3.54
N ALA A 82 14.05 7.13 3.42
CA ALA A 82 14.36 8.37 4.12
C ALA A 82 14.35 8.18 5.65
N THR A 83 13.38 7.41 6.17
CA THR A 83 13.29 7.13 7.61
C THR A 83 14.39 6.18 8.12
N SER A 84 14.82 5.22 7.30
CA SER A 84 15.89 4.29 7.68
C SER A 84 17.26 4.98 7.68
N VAL A 85 17.54 5.85 6.71
CA VAL A 85 18.77 6.66 6.67
C VAL A 85 18.86 7.59 7.88
N ARG A 86 17.76 8.25 8.28
CA ARG A 86 17.71 9.12 9.46
C ARG A 86 17.94 8.38 10.79
N THR A 87 17.59 7.10 10.85
CA THR A 87 17.77 6.28 12.06
C THR A 87 19.22 5.80 12.18
N ARG A 88 19.92 5.58 11.06
CA ARG A 88 21.32 5.15 11.03
C ARG A 88 22.32 6.25 11.41
N THR A 89 21.93 7.52 11.32
CA THR A 89 22.79 8.68 11.63
C THR A 89 22.69 9.17 13.06
N ARG A 90 21.88 8.52 13.92
CA ARG A 90 21.93 8.75 15.36
C ARG A 90 22.93 7.76 15.99
N PRO A 91 24.08 8.23 16.50
CA PRO A 91 25.05 7.40 17.21
C PRO A 91 24.48 6.85 18.52
#